data_AF-A0A0N0N158-F1
#
_entry.id   AF-A0A0N0N158-F1
#
_cell.length_a   1.000
_cell.length_b   1.000
_cell.length_c   1.000
_cell.angle_alpha   90.00
_cell.angle_beta   90.00
_cell.angle_gamma   90.00
#
_symmetry.space_group_name_H-M   'P 1'
#
loop_
_entity.id
_entity.type
_entity.pdbx_description
1 polymer ?
#
loop_
_entity_poly.entity_id
_entity_poly.type
_entity_poly.pdbx_seq_one_letter_code
_entity_poly.pdbx_strand_id
1 'polypeptide(L)'
;MPDREIALELAELRRALEVGLARIDGQLALLVQRSDQIDKDIDELDARVTSLERSRWPLPAISTLTGLAALVIAVWSALGR
;
A
#
# COMPACT_ATOMS: atom_id res chain seq x y z
N MET A 1 34.15 -12.79 48.19
CA MET A 1 34.51 -11.39 47.86
C MET A 1 33.33 -10.81 47.08
N PRO A 2 32.49 -9.97 47.70
CA PRO A 2 31.24 -9.49 47.12
C PRO A 2 31.44 -8.70 45.80
N ASP A 3 32.58 -8.05 45.63
CA ASP A 3 32.89 -7.26 44.42
C ASP A 3 32.98 -8.11 43.15
N ARG A 4 33.40 -9.38 43.28
CA ARG A 4 33.52 -10.28 42.12
C ARG A 4 32.15 -10.75 41.63
N GLU A 5 31.22 -10.94 42.56
CA GLU A 5 29.85 -11.32 42.28
C GLU A 5 29.11 -10.18 41.57
N ILE A 6 29.24 -8.95 42.09
CA ILE A 6 28.69 -7.75 41.43
C ILE A 6 29.27 -7.57 40.01
N ALA A 7 30.57 -7.78 39.83
CA ALA A 7 31.19 -7.68 38.51
C ALA A 7 30.67 -8.73 37.52
N LEU A 8 30.35 -9.93 38.02
CA LEU A 8 29.75 -11.00 37.21
C LEU A 8 28.32 -10.62 36.78
N GLU A 9 27.48 -10.21 37.73
CA GLU A 9 26.09 -9.81 37.47
C GLU A 9 26.02 -8.64 36.47
N LEU A 10 26.91 -7.65 36.59
CA LEU A 10 27.01 -6.56 35.62
C LEU A 10 27.43 -7.04 34.22
N ALA A 11 28.34 -8.01 34.14
CA ALA A 11 28.75 -8.59 32.87
C ALA A 11 27.61 -9.39 32.23
N GLU A 12 26.81 -10.11 33.03
CA GLU A 12 25.63 -10.83 32.56
C GLU A 12 24.53 -9.90 32.09
N LEU A 13 24.23 -8.84 32.86
CA LEU A 13 23.28 -7.80 32.47
C LEU A 13 23.69 -7.13 31.16
N ARG A 14 24.97 -6.78 31.03
CA ARG A 14 25.52 -6.20 29.80
C ARG A 14 25.36 -7.17 28.62
N ARG A 15 25.66 -8.45 28.81
CA ARG A 15 25.50 -9.47 27.77
C ARG A 15 24.04 -9.63 27.35
N ALA A 16 23.11 -9.66 28.31
CA ALA A 16 21.68 -9.73 28.02
C ALA A 16 21.19 -8.50 27.23
N LEU A 17 21.70 -7.32 27.58
CA LEU A 17 21.41 -6.08 26.85
C LEU A 17 21.95 -6.11 25.42
N GLU A 18 23.21 -6.51 25.22
CA GLU A 18 23.83 -6.60 23.88
C GLU A 18 23.05 -7.57 22.97
N VAL A 19 22.62 -8.72 23.50
CA VAL A 19 21.77 -9.68 22.77
C VAL A 19 20.40 -9.08 22.46
N GLY A 20 19.80 -8.38 23.43
CA GLY A 20 18.51 -7.71 23.26
C GLY A 20 18.54 -6.64 22.17
N LEU A 21 19.57 -5.79 22.18
CA LEU A 21 19.78 -4.76 21.17
C LEU A 21 19.98 -5.36 19.78
N ALA A 22 20.85 -6.37 19.65
CA ALA A 22 21.07 -7.05 18.38
C ALA A 22 19.76 -7.66 17.80
N ARG A 23 18.90 -8.20 18.68
CA ARG A 23 17.58 -8.71 18.27
C ARG A 23 16.64 -7.60 17.81
N ILE A 24 16.58 -6.48 18.52
CA ILE A 24 15.74 -5.33 18.16
C ILE A 24 16.20 -4.74 16.83
N ASP A 25 17.50 -4.55 16.65
CA ASP A 25 18.07 -4.04 15.40
C ASP A 25 17.71 -4.95 14.22
N GLY A 26 17.77 -6.27 14.40
CA GLY A 26 17.32 -7.24 13.39
C GLY A 26 15.82 -7.12 13.08
N GLN A 27 14.98 -6.93 14.10
CA GLN A 27 13.54 -6.73 13.89
C GLN A 27 13.22 -5.41 13.18
N LEU A 28 13.94 -4.32 13.51
CA LEU A 28 13.79 -3.03 12.84
C LEU A 28 14.26 -3.09 11.39
N ALA A 29 15.37 -3.77 11.10
CA ALA A 29 15.83 -3.99 9.74
C ALA A 29 14.78 -4.74 8.89
N LEU A 30 14.14 -5.77 9.46
CA LEU A 30 13.04 -6.48 8.81
C LEU A 30 11.80 -5.60 8.62
N LEU A 31 11.49 -4.72 9.55
CA LEU A 31 10.37 -3.78 9.41
C LEU A 31 10.63 -2.79 8.27
N VAL A 32 11.82 -2.19 8.20
CA VAL A 32 12.21 -1.29 7.10
C VAL A 32 12.11 -2.03 5.77
N GLN A 33 12.66 -3.24 5.67
CA GLN A 33 12.58 -4.03 4.45
C GLN A 33 11.12 -4.31 4.01
N ARG A 34 10.23 -4.62 4.96
CA ARG A 34 8.81 -4.83 4.65
C ARG A 34 8.10 -3.54 4.26
N SER A 35 8.43 -2.42 4.88
CA SER A 35 7.92 -1.11 4.46
C SER A 35 8.34 -0.80 3.03
N ASP A 36 9.61 -0.98 2.68
CA ASP A 36 10.10 -0.78 1.31
C ASP A 36 9.42 -1.74 0.30
N GLN A 37 9.06 -2.96 0.73
CA GLN A 37 8.31 -3.90 -0.11
C GLN A 37 6.86 -3.46 -0.29
N ILE A 38 6.20 -3.01 0.78
CA ILE A 38 4.82 -2.50 0.72
C ILE A 38 4.74 -1.28 -0.19
N ASP A 39 5.70 -0.35 -0.10
CA ASP A 39 5.73 0.84 -0.96
C ASP A 39 5.81 0.45 -2.44
N LYS A 40 6.65 -0.55 -2.79
CA LYS A 40 6.72 -1.08 -4.16
C LYS A 40 5.42 -1.74 -4.60
N ASP A 41 4.80 -2.53 -3.73
CA ASP A 41 3.54 -3.22 -4.04
C ASP A 41 2.41 -2.20 -4.25
N ILE A 42 2.40 -1.10 -3.49
CA ILE A 42 1.48 0.03 -3.65
C ILE A 42 1.71 0.72 -4.99
N ASP A 43 2.96 1.04 -5.34
CA ASP A 43 3.30 1.66 -6.62
C ASP A 43 2.88 0.77 -7.81
N GLU A 44 3.10 -0.55 -7.70
CA GLU A 44 2.64 -1.49 -8.72
C GLU A 44 1.11 -1.52 -8.83
N LEU A 45 0.42 -1.54 -7.69
CA LEU A 45 -1.04 -1.53 -7.65
C LEU A 45 -1.61 -0.25 -8.25
N ASP A 46 -1.02 0.91 -7.95
CA ASP A 46 -1.43 2.21 -8.50
C ASP A 46 -1.26 2.25 -10.02
N ALA A 47 -0.13 1.75 -10.54
CA ALA A 47 0.09 1.63 -11.99
C ALA A 47 -0.95 0.73 -12.66
N ARG A 48 -1.29 -0.40 -12.01
CA ARG A 48 -2.32 -1.33 -12.49
C ARG A 48 -3.71 -0.71 -12.44
N VAL A 49 -4.07 -0.01 -11.36
CA VAL A 49 -5.34 0.71 -11.22
C VAL A 49 -5.43 1.78 -12.30
N THR A 50 -4.41 2.60 -12.50
CA THR A 50 -4.36 3.63 -13.55
C THR A 50 -4.55 3.01 -14.95
N SER A 51 -3.93 1.87 -15.21
CA SER A 51 -4.11 1.12 -16.47
C SER A 51 -5.54 0.61 -16.66
N LEU A 52 -6.14 0.05 -15.61
CA LEU A 52 -7.51 -0.43 -15.61
C LEU A 52 -8.52 0.71 -15.75
N GLU A 53 -8.29 1.83 -15.07
CA GLU A 53 -9.10 3.04 -15.19
C GLU A 53 -9.06 3.53 -16.63
N ARG A 54 -7.86 3.75 -17.20
CA ARG A 54 -7.66 4.11 -18.60
C ARG A 54 -8.41 3.17 -19.56
N SER A 55 -8.44 1.88 -19.24
CA SER A 55 -9.17 0.87 -20.02
C SER A 55 -10.69 0.86 -19.77
N ARG A 56 -11.17 1.37 -18.62
CA ARG A 56 -12.59 1.49 -18.21
C ARG A 56 -13.25 2.81 -18.61
N TRP A 57 -12.49 3.81 -19.07
CA TRP A 57 -13.01 5.08 -19.62
C TRP A 57 -14.07 4.96 -20.74
N PRO A 58 -14.28 3.86 -21.48
CA PRO A 58 -15.41 3.81 -22.41
C PRO A 58 -16.77 3.63 -21.74
N LEU A 59 -16.92 3.13 -20.51
CA LEU A 59 -18.26 2.81 -19.99
C LEU A 59 -19.15 4.06 -19.71
N PRO A 60 -18.69 5.09 -18.99
CA PRO A 60 -19.47 6.32 -18.81
C PRO A 60 -19.58 7.15 -20.10
N ALA A 61 -18.54 7.13 -20.94
CA ALA A 61 -18.56 7.79 -22.25
C ALA A 61 -19.60 7.14 -23.18
N ILE A 62 -19.71 5.80 -23.18
CA ILE A 62 -20.72 5.08 -23.95
C ILE A 62 -22.12 5.37 -23.41
N SER A 63 -22.33 5.41 -22.09
CA SER A 63 -23.65 5.69 -21.53
C SER A 63 -24.13 7.12 -21.83
N THR A 64 -23.24 8.10 -21.75
CA THR A 64 -23.54 9.49 -22.13
C THR A 64 -23.84 9.62 -23.63
N LEU A 65 -23.05 9.00 -24.51
CA LEU A 65 -23.33 8.95 -25.94
C LEU A 65 -24.66 8.24 -26.26
N THR A 66 -24.95 7.13 -25.57
CA THR A 66 -26.21 6.39 -25.73
C THR A 66 -27.41 7.23 -25.28
N GLY A 67 -27.28 7.94 -24.15
CA GLY A 67 -28.31 8.86 -23.67
C GLY A 67 -28.56 10.02 -24.63
N LEU A 68 -27.50 10.60 -25.20
CA LEU A 68 -27.61 11.65 -26.22
C LEU A 68 -28.29 11.14 -27.50
N ALA A 69 -27.90 9.96 -27.98
CA ALA A 69 -28.53 9.34 -29.14
C ALA A 69 -30.03 9.08 -28.90
N ALA A 70 -30.38 8.52 -27.72
CA ALA A 70 -31.77 8.31 -27.33
C ALA A 70 -32.56 9.62 -27.25
N LEU A 71 -31.96 10.70 -26.72
CA LEU A 71 -32.57 12.02 -26.65
C LEU A 71 -32.85 12.59 -28.05
N VAL A 72 -31.88 12.51 -28.97
CA VAL A 72 -32.04 12.96 -30.36
C VAL A 72 -33.18 12.20 -31.05
N ILE A 73 -33.22 10.87 -30.89
CA ILE A 73 -34.29 10.03 -31.43
C ILE A 73 -35.65 10.42 -30.82
N ALA A 74 -35.71 10.66 -29.51
CA ALA A 74 -36.94 11.05 -28.83
C ALA A 74 -37.47 12.40 -29.35
N VAL A 75 -36.61 13.41 -29.51
CA VAL A 75 -36.97 14.73 -30.05
C VAL A 75 -37.49 14.61 -31.48
N TRP A 76 -36.81 13.85 -32.35
CA TRP A 76 -37.30 13.60 -33.70
C TRP A 76 -38.67 12.93 -33.67
N SER A 77 -38.83 11.87 -32.87
CA SER A 77 -40.12 11.17 -32.76
C SER A 77 -41.26 12.07 -32.23
N ALA A 78 -40.95 13.08 -31.42
CA ALA A 78 -41.93 14.00 -30.87
C ALA A 78 -42.33 15.10 -31.87
N LEU A 79 -41.41 15.55 -32.73
CA LEU A 79 -41.68 16.57 -33.76
C LEU A 79 -42.22 15.98 -35.08
N GLY A 80 -41.97 14.70 -35.34
CA GLY A 80 -42.41 13.99 -36.55
C GLY A 80 -43.72 13.20 -36.39
N ARG A 81 -44.30 13.17 -35.18
CA ARG A 81 -45.72 12.86 -34.97
C ARG A 81 -46.54 14.13 -35.18
#